data_AF-A0A2N1R1N7-F1
#
_entry.id   AF-A0A2N1R1N7-F1
#
_cell.length_a   1.000
_cell.length_b   1.000
_cell.length_c   1.000
_cell.angle_alpha   90.00
_cell.angle_beta   90.00
_cell.angle_gamma   90.00
#
_symmetry.space_group_name_H-M   'P 1'
#
loop_
_entity.id
_entity.type
_entity.pdbx_description
1 polymer ?
#
loop_
_entity_poly.entity_id
_entity_poly.type
_entity_poly.pdbx_seq_one_letter_code
_entity_poly.pdbx_strand_id
1 'polypeptide(L)'
;MNLHAGLLPAIAVLSSCFLSPAAAVPFDYPVIVRLSPQDIVFRQAQDSIAQGYQAEQSAGKYPDLFICRWTAAGGEDLFSVAARLSLPYEALATLNGIGRPRAFVAGETVFIPSIAGVFVPDNPRNDLDILLSARLEEQPDGLATGTIRMTLDSAGKRPMFTFYPGARFYR
;
A
#
# COMPACT_ATOMS: atom_id res chain seq x y z
N MET A 1 -50.10 43.93 -38.43
CA MET A 1 -49.08 43.90 -37.34
C MET A 1 -49.69 43.15 -36.17
N ASN A 2 -48.90 42.28 -35.51
CA ASN A 2 -49.22 41.26 -34.48
C ASN A 2 -49.47 39.86 -35.08
N LEU A 3 -48.50 38.94 -35.20
CA LEU A 3 -47.65 38.20 -34.24
C LEU A 3 -48.33 36.97 -33.60
N HIS A 4 -47.80 35.80 -34.01
CA HIS A 4 -47.49 34.57 -33.25
C HIS A 4 -48.56 33.89 -32.37
N ALA A 5 -48.81 32.59 -32.61
CA ALA A 5 -48.20 31.49 -31.83
C ALA A 5 -48.95 30.17 -32.07
N GLY A 6 -48.41 29.31 -32.96
CA GLY A 6 -48.80 27.91 -33.10
C GLY A 6 -47.98 27.05 -32.14
N LEU A 7 -48.68 26.36 -31.25
CA LEU A 7 -48.18 25.47 -30.19
C LEU A 7 -47.46 24.23 -30.79
N LEU A 8 -46.15 24.08 -30.55
CA LEU A 8 -45.40 22.83 -30.79
C LEU A 8 -45.39 21.99 -29.49
N PRO A 9 -45.59 20.66 -29.54
CA PRO A 9 -45.48 19.82 -28.36
C PRO A 9 -44.01 19.57 -28.02
N ALA A 10 -43.68 19.77 -26.75
CA ALA A 10 -42.38 19.49 -26.16
C ALA A 10 -42.09 17.97 -26.19
N ILE A 11 -41.12 17.56 -26.99
CA ILE A 11 -40.55 16.22 -26.95
C ILE A 11 -39.55 16.18 -25.79
N ALA A 12 -39.96 15.59 -24.67
CA ALA A 12 -39.08 15.31 -23.54
C ALA A 12 -38.10 14.19 -23.94
N VAL A 13 -36.86 14.56 -24.26
CA VAL A 13 -35.76 13.61 -24.46
C VAL A 13 -35.27 13.16 -23.08
N LEU A 14 -35.72 11.99 -22.65
CA LEU A 14 -35.21 11.29 -21.48
C LEU A 14 -33.73 10.93 -21.72
N SER A 15 -32.83 11.82 -21.31
CA SER A 15 -31.40 11.51 -21.18
C SER A 15 -31.23 10.50 -20.04
N SER A 16 -31.31 9.22 -20.39
CA SER A 16 -30.84 8.14 -19.53
C SER A 16 -29.31 8.18 -19.54
N CYS A 17 -28.74 8.94 -18.59
CA CYS A 17 -27.34 8.77 -18.22
C CYS A 17 -27.19 7.34 -17.68
N PHE A 18 -26.66 6.44 -18.50
CA PHE A 18 -26.09 5.20 -17.99
C PHE A 18 -24.88 5.57 -17.14
N LEU A 19 -25.11 5.71 -15.84
CA LEU A 19 -24.06 5.70 -14.84
C LEU A 19 -23.51 4.28 -14.86
N SER A 20 -22.52 4.01 -15.72
CA SER A 20 -21.71 2.80 -15.58
C SER A 20 -21.17 2.78 -14.16
N PRO A 21 -21.44 1.75 -13.35
CA PRO A 21 -20.66 1.56 -12.14
C PRO A 21 -19.23 1.38 -12.60
N ALA A 22 -18.34 2.27 -12.19
CA ALA A 22 -16.91 2.09 -12.32
C ALA A 22 -16.59 0.73 -11.68
N ALA A 23 -16.45 -0.29 -12.52
CA ALA A 23 -16.02 -1.60 -12.10
C ALA A 23 -14.69 -1.39 -11.39
N ALA A 24 -14.67 -1.57 -10.08
CA ALA A 24 -13.44 -1.48 -9.32
C ALA A 24 -12.50 -2.52 -9.91
N VAL A 25 -11.47 -2.06 -10.62
CA VAL A 25 -10.40 -2.93 -11.09
C VAL A 25 -9.84 -3.56 -9.82
N PRO A 26 -9.89 -4.89 -9.65
CA PRO A 26 -9.16 -5.51 -8.56
C PRO A 26 -7.70 -5.10 -8.77
N PHE A 27 -7.12 -4.35 -7.83
CA PHE A 27 -5.72 -3.99 -7.93
C PHE A 27 -4.92 -5.27 -7.81
N ASP A 28 -4.51 -5.80 -8.96
CA ASP A 28 -3.75 -7.04 -9.05
C ASP A 28 -2.29 -6.69 -8.72
N TYR A 29 -1.93 -6.86 -7.45
CA TYR A 29 -0.55 -6.63 -7.01
C TYR A 29 0.39 -7.63 -7.70
N PRO A 30 1.53 -7.18 -8.25
CA PRO A 30 2.54 -8.08 -8.81
C PRO A 30 2.86 -9.23 -7.86
N VAL A 31 2.75 -10.45 -8.37
CA VAL A 31 2.93 -11.65 -7.55
C VAL A 31 4.38 -12.09 -7.59
N ILE A 32 5.01 -12.15 -6.41
CA ILE A 32 6.29 -12.83 -6.22
C ILE A 32 5.96 -14.30 -5.99
N VAL A 33 6.38 -15.17 -6.90
CA VAL A 33 6.20 -16.62 -6.79
C VAL A 33 7.27 -17.21 -5.90
N ARG A 34 8.51 -16.70 -6.01
CA ARG A 34 9.66 -17.16 -5.23
C ARG A 34 10.41 -15.97 -4.67
N LEU A 35 10.70 -16.00 -3.37
CA LEU A 35 11.62 -15.05 -2.74
C LEU A 35 13.06 -15.36 -3.15
N SER A 36 13.38 -15.28 -4.44
CA SER A 36 14.73 -15.55 -4.95
C SER A 36 15.04 -14.72 -6.19
N PRO A 37 16.33 -14.45 -6.49
CA PRO A 37 16.72 -13.70 -7.67
C PRO A 37 16.30 -14.32 -9.02
N GLN A 38 15.81 -15.56 -9.04
CA GLN A 38 15.26 -16.17 -10.25
C GLN A 38 13.90 -15.60 -10.64
N ASP A 39 13.16 -15.05 -9.67
CA ASP A 39 11.86 -14.42 -9.87
C ASP A 39 12.05 -12.96 -10.36
N ILE A 40 11.33 -12.60 -11.42
CA ILE A 40 11.42 -11.26 -12.03
C ILE A 40 10.86 -10.20 -11.09
N VAL A 41 9.71 -10.46 -10.45
CA VAL A 41 9.05 -9.50 -9.55
C VAL A 41 9.89 -9.32 -8.28
N PHE A 42 10.50 -10.41 -7.78
CA PHE A 42 11.43 -10.32 -6.66
C PHE A 42 12.62 -9.41 -6.99
N ARG A 43 13.27 -9.59 -8.16
CA ARG A 43 14.38 -8.73 -8.58
C ARG A 43 13.96 -7.27 -8.69
N GLN A 44 12.82 -7.00 -9.32
CA GLN A 44 12.30 -5.64 -9.44
C GLN A 44 12.03 -5.01 -8.07
N ALA A 45 11.48 -5.76 -7.12
CA ALA A 45 11.29 -5.28 -5.75
C ALA A 45 12.65 -5.01 -5.07
N GLN A 46 13.63 -5.90 -5.21
CA GLN A 46 14.98 -5.68 -4.67
C GLN A 46 15.66 -4.44 -5.26
N ASP A 47 15.53 -4.22 -6.57
CA ASP A 47 16.11 -3.04 -7.24
C ASP A 47 15.48 -1.74 -6.73
N SER A 48 14.16 -1.74 -6.49
CA SER A 48 13.44 -0.59 -5.91
C SER A 48 13.82 -0.35 -4.45
N ILE A 49 13.95 -1.41 -3.65
CA ILE A 49 14.39 -1.33 -2.25
C ILE A 49 15.81 -0.75 -2.18
N ALA A 50 16.72 -1.23 -3.05
CA ALA A 50 18.08 -0.72 -3.14
C ALA A 50 18.12 0.77 -3.50
N GLN A 51 17.30 1.20 -4.47
CA GLN A 51 17.15 2.63 -4.81
C GLN A 51 16.61 3.46 -3.62
N GLY A 52 15.66 2.91 -2.85
CA GLY A 52 15.16 3.53 -1.63
C GLY A 52 16.27 3.77 -0.61
N TYR A 53 17.14 2.79 -0.38
CA TYR A 53 18.30 2.96 0.51
C TYR A 53 19.33 3.97 -0.01
N GLN A 54 19.52 4.06 -1.32
CA GLN A 54 20.38 5.09 -1.92
C GLN A 54 19.80 6.49 -1.74
N ALA A 55 18.48 6.65 -1.88
CA ALA A 55 17.77 7.90 -1.63
C ALA A 55 17.90 8.33 -0.15
N GLU A 56 17.77 7.40 0.79
CA GLU A 56 17.98 7.66 2.22
C GLU A 56 19.38 8.23 2.52
N GLN A 57 20.42 7.68 1.90
CA GLN A 57 21.82 8.08 2.14
C GLN A 57 22.18 9.42 1.48
N SER A 58 21.60 9.69 0.30
CA SER A 58 21.90 10.89 -0.49
C SER A 58 20.94 12.05 -0.24
N ALA A 59 19.94 11.88 0.65
CA ALA A 59 18.77 12.74 0.75
C ALA A 59 18.10 12.97 -0.62
N GLY A 60 18.13 11.95 -1.47
CA GLY A 60 17.59 11.95 -2.82
C GLY A 60 16.09 11.68 -2.87
N LYS A 61 15.53 11.69 -4.09
CA LYS A 61 14.13 11.33 -4.31
C LYS A 61 13.96 9.81 -4.20
N TYR A 62 13.03 9.34 -3.38
CA TYR A 62 12.63 7.93 -3.34
C TYR A 62 12.05 7.48 -4.69
N PRO A 63 12.22 6.20 -5.07
CA PRO A 63 11.49 5.62 -6.20
C PRO A 63 9.99 5.61 -5.92
N ASP A 64 9.19 5.33 -6.94
CA ASP A 64 7.74 5.19 -6.76
C ASP A 64 7.44 3.92 -5.95
N LEU A 65 6.60 4.06 -4.92
CA LEU A 65 6.17 2.93 -4.09
C LEU A 65 5.21 2.04 -4.89
N PHE A 66 5.51 0.75 -4.91
CA PHE A 66 4.56 -0.29 -5.32
C PHE A 66 4.54 -1.42 -4.28
N ILE A 67 3.44 -2.17 -4.27
CA ILE A 67 3.26 -3.30 -3.36
C ILE A 67 3.22 -4.59 -4.19
N CYS A 68 3.97 -5.59 -3.75
CA CYS A 68 3.91 -6.95 -4.28
C CYS A 68 3.14 -7.86 -3.34
N ARG A 69 2.69 -8.99 -3.85
CA ARG A 69 2.06 -10.05 -3.08
C ARG A 69 2.88 -11.32 -3.15
N TRP A 70 3.08 -11.97 -2.02
CA TRP A 70 3.65 -13.31 -1.91
C TRP A 70 2.71 -14.21 -1.09
N THR A 71 2.70 -15.50 -1.39
CA THR A 71 1.92 -16.48 -0.61
C THR A 71 2.89 -17.37 0.15
N ALA A 72 2.73 -17.41 1.48
CA ALA A 72 3.61 -18.20 2.33
C ALA A 72 3.46 -19.70 2.08
N ALA A 73 4.58 -20.42 2.00
CA ALA A 73 4.57 -21.88 1.91
C ALA A 73 4.37 -22.53 3.28
N GLY A 74 4.65 -21.79 4.35
CA GLY A 74 4.55 -22.25 5.74
C GLY A 74 5.92 -22.62 6.29
N GLY A 75 6.16 -22.21 7.54
CA GLY A 75 7.44 -22.42 8.22
C GLY A 75 8.41 -21.23 8.12
N GLU A 76 8.12 -20.24 7.27
CA GLU A 76 8.79 -18.94 7.33
C GLU A 76 8.20 -18.07 8.45
N ASP A 77 9.04 -17.24 9.06
CA ASP A 77 8.60 -16.21 10.01
C ASP A 77 8.86 -14.79 9.51
N LEU A 78 8.25 -13.81 10.18
CA LEU A 78 8.37 -12.39 9.84
C LEU A 78 9.83 -11.94 9.66
N PHE A 79 10.73 -12.38 10.54
CA PHE A 79 12.13 -11.96 10.51
C PHE A 79 12.89 -12.60 9.36
N SER A 80 12.70 -13.89 9.12
CA SER A 80 13.33 -14.62 8.01
C SER A 80 12.90 -14.07 6.64
N VAL A 81 11.61 -13.72 6.49
CA VAL A 81 11.10 -13.10 5.26
C VAL A 81 11.62 -11.68 5.10
N ALA A 82 11.62 -10.87 6.16
CA ALA A 82 12.16 -9.51 6.14
C ALA A 82 13.64 -9.50 5.75
N ALA A 83 14.45 -10.37 6.38
CA ALA A 83 15.87 -10.52 6.07
C ALA A 83 16.10 -10.95 4.63
N ARG A 84 15.29 -11.88 4.12
CA ARG A 84 15.39 -12.35 2.73
C ARG A 84 15.04 -11.29 1.69
N LEU A 85 14.21 -10.32 2.06
CA LEU A 85 13.83 -9.17 1.24
C LEU A 85 14.75 -7.97 1.46
N SER A 86 15.74 -8.05 2.35
CA SER A 86 16.55 -6.91 2.79
C SER A 86 15.68 -5.74 3.28
N LEU A 87 14.58 -6.04 3.97
CA LEU A 87 13.67 -5.06 4.57
C LEU A 87 13.77 -5.10 6.10
N PRO A 88 13.58 -3.96 6.78
CA PRO A 88 13.35 -3.96 8.21
C PRO A 88 12.03 -4.69 8.52
N TYR A 89 11.98 -5.44 9.62
CA TYR A 89 10.80 -6.26 9.95
C TYR A 89 9.56 -5.39 10.15
N GLU A 90 9.71 -4.16 10.67
CA GLU A 90 8.61 -3.23 10.86
C GLU A 90 7.89 -2.85 9.57
N ALA A 91 8.59 -2.80 8.42
CA ALA A 91 7.96 -2.50 7.14
C ALA A 91 6.94 -3.58 6.75
N LEU A 92 7.32 -4.85 6.93
CA LEU A 92 6.40 -5.97 6.72
C LEU A 92 5.32 -6.03 7.80
N ALA A 93 5.71 -5.82 9.07
CA ALA A 93 4.80 -5.95 10.19
C ALA A 93 3.65 -4.94 10.11
N THR A 94 4.00 -3.68 9.88
CA THR A 94 3.05 -2.57 9.82
C THR A 94 2.19 -2.61 8.56
N LEU A 95 2.74 -2.99 7.41
CA LEU A 95 1.93 -3.19 6.20
C LEU A 95 0.89 -4.30 6.38
N ASN A 96 1.30 -5.45 6.92
CA ASN A 96 0.45 -6.64 7.05
C ASN A 96 -0.39 -6.69 8.34
N GLY A 97 -0.28 -5.68 9.22
CA GLY A 97 -1.04 -5.64 10.48
C GLY A 97 -0.60 -6.68 11.50
N ILE A 98 0.68 -7.05 11.50
CA ILE A 98 1.28 -8.02 12.41
C ILE A 98 1.80 -7.25 13.63
N GLY A 99 0.98 -7.18 14.69
CA GLY A 99 1.36 -6.48 15.92
C GLY A 99 2.38 -7.24 16.78
N ARG A 100 2.50 -8.55 16.60
CA ARG A 100 3.48 -9.40 17.30
C ARG A 100 4.16 -10.33 16.31
N PRO A 101 5.50 -10.42 16.28
CA PRO A 101 6.22 -11.32 15.39
C PRO A 101 5.73 -12.77 15.53
N ARG A 102 5.52 -13.43 14.38
CA ARG A 102 5.04 -14.82 14.30
C ARG A 102 5.50 -15.49 13.01
N ALA A 103 5.32 -16.81 12.95
CA ALA A 103 5.38 -17.56 11.72
C ALA A 103 4.18 -17.24 10.80
N PHE A 104 4.41 -17.34 9.50
CA PHE A 104 3.36 -17.30 8.49
C PHE A 104 2.73 -18.68 8.31
N VAL A 105 1.41 -18.71 8.17
CA VAL A 105 0.68 -19.94 7.89
C VAL A 105 0.75 -20.25 6.40
N ALA A 106 0.84 -21.52 6.02
CA ALA A 106 0.80 -21.92 4.63
C ALA A 106 -0.48 -21.37 3.94
N GLY A 107 -0.33 -20.75 2.78
CA GLY A 107 -1.41 -20.09 2.05
C GLY A 107 -1.70 -18.66 2.51
N GLU A 108 -1.04 -18.14 3.53
CA GLU A 108 -1.18 -16.76 3.97
C GLU A 108 -0.66 -15.79 2.90
N THR A 109 -1.48 -14.80 2.57
CA THR A 109 -1.08 -13.70 1.67
C THR A 109 -0.31 -12.64 2.45
N VAL A 110 0.92 -12.37 2.01
CA VAL A 110 1.80 -11.34 2.58
C VAL A 110 2.05 -10.26 1.53
N PHE A 111 1.79 -9.02 1.90
CA PHE A 111 2.12 -7.84 1.11
C PHE A 111 3.55 -7.39 1.40
N ILE A 112 4.27 -7.04 0.35
CA ILE A 112 5.68 -6.67 0.39
C ILE A 112 5.83 -5.29 -0.24
N PRO A 113 6.36 -4.29 0.48
CA PRO A 113 6.60 -2.98 -0.09
C PRO A 113 7.89 -2.94 -0.91
N SER A 114 7.91 -2.12 -1.96
CA SER A 114 9.11 -1.89 -2.77
C SER A 114 10.09 -0.90 -2.14
N ILE A 115 9.72 -0.28 -1.00
CA ILE A 115 10.52 0.70 -0.29
C ILE A 115 10.41 0.43 1.21
N ALA A 116 11.53 0.50 1.92
CA ALA A 116 11.55 0.36 3.36
C ALA A 116 10.92 1.59 4.03
N GLY A 117 10.08 1.38 5.04
CA GLY A 117 9.42 2.46 5.77
C GLY A 117 8.35 1.92 6.71
N VAL A 118 7.61 2.83 7.35
CA VAL A 118 6.55 2.47 8.30
C VAL A 118 5.19 2.79 7.70
N PHE A 119 4.24 1.86 7.83
CA PHE A 119 2.86 2.03 7.38
C PHE A 119 1.96 2.25 8.59
N VAL A 120 1.28 3.39 8.66
CA VAL A 120 0.33 3.67 9.75
C VAL A 120 -1.08 3.66 9.18
N PRO A 121 -1.94 2.70 9.58
CA PRO A 121 -3.32 2.66 9.12
C PRO A 121 -4.17 3.73 9.82
N ASP A 122 -5.16 4.27 9.10
CA ASP A 122 -6.11 5.24 9.67
C ASP A 122 -6.97 4.62 10.79
N ASN A 123 -7.24 3.31 10.68
CA ASN A 123 -7.92 2.56 11.72
C ASN A 123 -6.95 1.53 12.31
N PRO A 124 -6.45 1.74 13.54
CA PRO A 124 -5.55 0.80 14.19
C PRO A 124 -6.13 -0.61 14.28
N ARG A 125 -5.31 -1.62 13.98
CA ARG A 125 -5.73 -3.03 13.98
C ARG A 125 -5.20 -3.80 15.18
N ASN A 126 -4.17 -3.27 15.85
CA ASN A 126 -3.47 -3.90 16.97
C ASN A 126 -2.73 -2.83 17.81
N ASP A 127 -2.15 -3.25 18.94
CA ASP A 127 -1.42 -2.36 19.85
C ASP A 127 -0.26 -1.62 19.17
N LEU A 128 0.43 -2.26 18.21
CA LEU A 128 1.52 -1.61 17.46
C LEU A 128 0.99 -0.45 16.61
N ASP A 129 -0.12 -0.63 15.91
CA ASP A 129 -0.74 0.44 15.12
C ASP A 129 -1.16 1.63 16.03
N ILE A 130 -1.72 1.34 17.22
CA ILE A 130 -2.12 2.36 18.21
C ILE A 130 -0.90 3.16 18.69
N LEU A 131 0.20 2.48 19.00
CA LEU A 131 1.43 3.13 19.43
C LEU A 131 2.02 4.03 18.33
N LEU A 132 1.95 3.58 17.06
CA LEU A 132 2.44 4.35 15.93
C LEU A 132 1.57 5.58 15.63
N SER A 133 0.24 5.45 15.72
CA SER A 133 -0.66 6.59 15.54
C SER A 133 -0.42 7.65 16.63
N ALA A 134 -0.28 7.24 17.89
CA ALA A 134 0.00 8.17 18.99
C ALA A 134 1.35 8.89 18.81
N ARG A 135 2.41 8.15 18.43
CA ARG A 135 3.73 8.73 18.19
C ARG A 135 3.74 9.78 17.07
N LEU A 136 2.92 9.58 16.04
CA LEU A 136 2.80 10.51 14.93
C LEU A 136 2.03 11.78 15.27
N GLU A 137 1.03 11.70 16.16
CA GLU A 137 0.32 12.88 16.67
C GLU A 137 1.25 13.79 17.48
N GLU A 138 2.16 13.20 18.26
CA GLU A 138 3.13 13.94 19.08
C GLU A 138 4.29 14.53 18.26
N GLN A 139 4.59 13.95 17.09
CA GLN A 139 5.76 14.28 16.29
C GLN A 139 5.37 14.43 14.80
N PRO A 140 4.76 15.57 14.41
CA PRO A 140 4.30 15.79 13.03
C PRO A 140 5.42 15.70 11.98
N ASP A 141 6.67 15.96 12.36
CA ASP A 141 7.87 15.84 11.52
C ASP A 141 8.64 14.51 11.70
N GLY A 142 8.16 13.61 12.57
CA GLY A 142 9.01 12.62 13.23
C GLY A 142 9.30 11.31 12.49
N LEU A 143 8.59 10.99 11.39
CA LEU A 143 8.80 9.71 10.69
C LEU A 143 9.44 9.80 9.30
N ALA A 144 9.22 10.84 8.48
CA ALA A 144 9.92 11.02 7.19
C ALA A 144 9.50 12.31 6.45
N THR A 145 10.43 12.89 5.67
CA THR A 145 10.12 13.85 4.59
C THR A 145 9.46 13.11 3.43
N GLY A 146 8.21 13.46 3.08
CA GLY A 146 7.51 12.92 1.91
C GLY A 146 6.65 11.70 2.18
N THR A 147 5.57 11.87 2.95
CA THR A 147 4.58 10.81 3.22
C THR A 147 3.75 10.46 1.99
N ILE A 148 3.40 9.20 1.84
CA ILE A 148 2.51 8.72 0.75
C ILE A 148 1.20 8.24 1.36
N ARG A 149 0.07 8.82 0.91
CA ARG A 149 -1.26 8.30 1.22
C ARG A 149 -1.61 7.21 0.23
N MET A 150 -1.99 6.04 0.74
CA MET A 150 -2.27 4.88 -0.11
C MET A 150 -3.38 4.01 0.46
N THR A 151 -4.08 3.33 -0.44
CA THR A 151 -5.05 2.29 -0.10
C THR A 151 -4.50 0.92 -0.46
N LEU A 152 -4.59 -0.03 0.45
CA LEU A 152 -4.28 -1.44 0.17
C LEU A 152 -5.59 -2.21 0.05
N ASP A 153 -5.87 -2.82 -1.10
CA ASP A 153 -7.02 -3.71 -1.26
C ASP A 153 -6.64 -5.12 -0.77
N SER A 154 -7.25 -5.56 0.32
CA SER A 154 -7.00 -6.87 0.91
C SER A 154 -8.34 -7.55 1.20
N ALA A 155 -8.65 -8.60 0.43
CA ALA A 155 -9.84 -9.43 0.63
C ALA A 155 -11.16 -8.62 0.74
N GLY A 156 -11.32 -7.58 -0.09
CA GLY A 156 -12.51 -6.73 -0.11
C GLY A 156 -12.52 -5.61 0.94
N LYS A 157 -11.50 -5.54 1.80
CA LYS A 157 -11.25 -4.39 2.67
C LYS A 157 -10.28 -3.45 1.97
N ARG A 158 -10.49 -2.14 2.13
CA ARG A 158 -9.58 -1.09 1.62
C ARG A 158 -9.07 -0.20 2.74
N PRO A 159 -8.24 -0.71 3.66
CA PRO A 159 -7.57 0.13 4.62
C PRO A 159 -6.75 1.23 3.94
N MET A 160 -6.91 2.44 4.45
CA MET A 160 -6.11 3.60 4.10
C MET A 160 -4.91 3.66 5.04
N PHE A 161 -3.74 3.97 4.49
CA PHE A 161 -2.48 4.11 5.21
C PHE A 161 -1.81 5.43 4.88
N THR A 162 -1.09 5.95 5.86
CA THR A 162 0.02 6.86 5.62
C THR A 162 1.32 6.06 5.67
N PHE A 163 2.05 6.05 4.56
CA PHE A 163 3.37 5.46 4.47
C PHE A 163 4.44 6.54 4.68
N TYR A 164 5.43 6.21 5.50
CA TYR A 164 6.58 7.04 5.83
C TYR A 164 7.86 6.39 5.28
N PRO A 165 8.32 6.77 4.08
CA PRO A 165 9.52 6.21 3.48
C PRO A 165 10.76 6.42 4.37
N GLY A 166 11.53 5.35 4.61
CA GLY A 166 12.74 5.41 5.43
C GLY A 166 12.53 5.49 6.94
N ALA A 167 11.29 5.62 7.43
CA ALA A 167 10.96 5.58 8.84
C ALA A 167 11.38 4.23 9.48
N ARG A 168 11.85 4.26 10.73
CA ARG A 168 12.26 3.09 11.53
C ARG A 168 11.85 3.27 12.99
N PHE A 169 11.74 2.19 13.73
CA PHE A 169 11.39 2.27 15.17
C PHE A 169 12.53 2.73 16.07
N TYR A 170 13.79 2.50 15.66
CA TYR A 170 14.98 2.66 16.50
C TYR A 170 16.01 3.66 15.94
N ARG A 171 15.57 4.67 15.18
CA ARG A 171 16.45 5.79 14.77
C ARG A 171 16.37 6.95 15.75
#